data_AF-A0A0R3Q5X4-F1
#
_entry.id   AF-A0A0R3Q5X4-F1
#
_cell.length_a   1.000
_cell.length_b   1.000
_cell.length_c   1.000
_cell.angle_alpha   90.00
_cell.angle_beta   90.00
_cell.angle_gamma   90.00
#
_symmetry.space_group_name_H-M   'P 1'
#
loop_
_entity.id
_entity.type
_entity.pdbx_description
1 polymer ?
#
loop_
_entity_poly.entity_id
_entity_poly.type
_entity_poly.pdbx_seq_one_letter_code
_entity_poly.pdbx_strand_id
1 'polypeptide(L)'
;MAFDEFVSSSLSKPAGTSVEGIFHFKLKKNFVKIDLESDDDFGEFFVPLPEGFVPDKKIFETKKTTDCDGDDDEFDDLDDGVPVVDLIPAASEAQLRHGKKPVSALAFDHQGTKFASGGYDYTVNLFEFQKMDLSLRSSRELMPCESHIINGLAFSSNGEKLLVASGHAQIRILDRQGKQWAETVRGDQYLVDLSNTKGHSGSVNSCCWHPVVKTEFLSCANDGTLRIWSTDDYKEITHCINKQRKVIKTKSASGKRTIPTTCCYSRDGKYIAAGCDDGSIQIWKHGNLYVNTAYLNRTAHTASVTSLQFSPNSKQILSRSRKIFLIFLATLFKCLRFYRYKKHFAVDGTLKLWQLEAFNKPCHIVEDLKNEFISTDCGFAPHGEMVYTGTSFDDKNGSDGVLAFFDSKSFDLIYRITYPNLSCIRISWQPKINQILVGLSDGSLRLYYDPVSSLRGALLCVSRPLRRARQQEVIREELVLSPLTLEMFQPRGEEGEEKEVTTWRLKKYLRMMDNRL
;
A
#
# COMPACT_ATOMS: atom_id res chain seq x y z
N MET A 1 -27.71 -22.00 -71.62
CA MET A 1 -28.47 -20.95 -70.90
C MET A 1 -27.42 -20.07 -70.24
N ALA A 2 -26.90 -19.02 -70.90
CA ALA A 2 -27.53 -17.70 -71.06
C ALA A 2 -27.72 -16.99 -69.69
N PHE A 3 -27.35 -15.74 -69.40
CA PHE A 3 -26.68 -14.58 -70.05
C PHE A 3 -26.52 -13.58 -68.84
N ASP A 4 -25.35 -13.03 -68.48
CA ASP A 4 -24.69 -11.78 -68.94
C ASP A 4 -25.36 -10.44 -68.54
N GLU A 5 -24.59 -9.56 -67.86
CA GLU A 5 -24.53 -8.07 -67.94
C GLU A 5 -23.63 -7.53 -66.77
N PHE A 6 -22.36 -7.14 -66.99
CA PHE A 6 -21.84 -5.82 -67.43
C PHE A 6 -22.38 -4.58 -66.68
N VAL A 7 -21.50 -3.84 -66.01
CA VAL A 7 -21.02 -2.49 -66.41
C VAL A 7 -19.95 -1.99 -65.41
N SER A 8 -18.88 -1.45 -65.97
CA SER A 8 -17.72 -0.80 -65.34
C SER A 8 -17.86 0.73 -65.30
N SER A 9 -16.81 1.38 -64.77
CA SER A 9 -16.41 2.80 -64.88
C SER A 9 -16.72 3.66 -63.65
N SER A 10 -15.94 4.66 -63.22
CA SER A 10 -14.54 5.11 -63.39
C SER A 10 -14.43 6.46 -62.65
N LEU A 11 -13.21 6.89 -62.29
CA LEU A 11 -12.81 8.26 -61.87
C LEU A 11 -13.25 8.68 -60.44
N SER A 12 -12.48 9.36 -59.59
CA SER A 12 -11.24 10.13 -59.76
C SER A 12 -10.59 10.36 -58.37
N LYS A 13 -9.26 10.53 -58.35
CA LYS A 13 -8.51 11.10 -57.20
C LYS A 13 -8.88 12.59 -57.02
N PRO A 14 -8.74 13.13 -55.81
CA PRO A 14 -8.24 14.49 -55.66
C PRO A 14 -6.87 14.50 -55.00
N ALA A 15 -5.99 15.31 -55.57
CA ALA A 15 -4.66 15.63 -55.06
C ALA A 15 -4.73 16.77 -54.04
N GLY A 16 -3.84 16.70 -53.05
CA GLY A 16 -3.06 17.82 -52.53
C GLY A 16 -3.75 19.05 -51.97
N THR A 17 -3.76 19.16 -50.63
CA THR A 17 -3.49 20.44 -49.95
C THR A 17 -2.69 20.18 -48.68
N SER A 18 -1.44 20.64 -48.71
CA SER A 18 -0.58 20.91 -47.57
C SER A 18 -1.20 21.97 -46.66
N VAL A 19 -1.38 21.68 -45.38
CA VAL A 19 -1.42 22.70 -44.33
C VAL A 19 -0.73 22.15 -43.09
N GLU A 20 0.42 22.74 -42.78
CA GLU A 20 1.08 22.66 -41.49
C GLU A 20 0.11 23.08 -40.40
N GLY A 21 -0.10 22.20 -39.42
CA GLY A 21 -0.99 22.43 -38.29
C GLY A 21 -0.39 21.82 -37.04
N ILE A 22 0.79 22.31 -36.65
CA ILE A 22 1.38 22.06 -35.35
C ILE A 22 0.40 22.64 -34.32
N PHE A 23 -0.42 21.78 -33.70
CA PHE A 23 -1.17 22.16 -32.51
C PHE A 23 -0.17 22.35 -31.37
N HIS A 24 0.27 23.60 -31.22
CA HIS A 24 1.01 24.08 -30.06
C HIS A 24 0.07 23.99 -28.83
N PHE A 25 0.10 22.87 -28.12
CA PHE A 25 -0.42 22.84 -26.75
C PHE A 25 0.52 23.69 -25.89
N LYS A 26 0.05 24.89 -25.56
CA LYS A 26 0.72 25.84 -24.68
C LYS A 26 0.65 25.31 -23.25
N LEU A 27 1.56 24.41 -22.89
CA LEU A 27 1.81 23.99 -21.52
C LEU A 27 2.28 25.22 -20.73
N LYS A 28 1.42 25.75 -19.85
CA LYS A 28 1.87 26.66 -18.78
C LYS A 28 2.67 25.82 -17.79
N LYS A 29 3.98 25.76 -17.99
CA LYS A 29 4.92 25.20 -17.02
C LYS A 29 4.98 26.14 -15.82
N ASN A 30 4.60 25.62 -14.65
CA ASN A 30 4.88 26.30 -13.38
C ASN A 30 6.30 25.92 -12.99
N PHE A 31 7.19 26.91 -12.96
CA PHE A 31 8.58 26.75 -12.53
C PHE A 31 8.70 27.16 -11.06
N VAL A 32 9.48 26.42 -10.28
CA VAL A 32 9.99 26.86 -8.99
C VAL A 32 11.36 27.47 -9.23
N LYS A 33 11.56 28.71 -8.76
CA LYS A 33 12.86 29.41 -8.79
C LYS A 33 13.66 28.95 -7.57
N ILE A 34 14.83 28.38 -7.81
CA ILE A 34 15.80 28.05 -6.76
C ILE A 34 16.98 28.99 -7.01
N ASP A 35 17.15 29.98 -6.14
CA ASP A 35 18.29 30.88 -6.20
C ASP A 35 19.48 30.18 -5.51
N LEU A 36 20.43 29.70 -6.31
CA LEU A 36 21.75 29.30 -5.86
C LEU A 36 22.74 30.34 -6.38
N GLU A 37 23.24 31.18 -5.47
CA GLU A 37 24.35 32.07 -5.75
C GLU A 37 25.63 31.24 -5.90
N SER A 38 25.98 30.92 -7.13
CA SER A 38 27.37 30.68 -7.52
C SER A 38 27.50 30.92 -9.01
N ASP A 39 28.21 32.00 -9.34
CA ASP A 39 28.67 32.32 -10.68
C ASP A 39 29.50 31.14 -11.22
N ASP A 40 28.98 30.41 -12.20
CA ASP A 40 29.73 29.77 -13.29
C ASP A 40 28.78 29.09 -14.29
N ASP A 41 29.01 29.35 -15.58
CA ASP A 41 28.23 28.97 -16.77
C ASP A 41 27.84 27.47 -16.87
N PHE A 42 26.76 27.05 -16.22
CA PHE A 42 26.04 25.81 -16.54
C PHE A 42 24.55 26.07 -16.69
N GLY A 43 24.02 25.78 -17.88
CA GLY A 43 22.62 26.01 -18.24
C GLY A 43 21.62 25.42 -17.24
N GLU A 44 20.66 26.26 -16.84
CA GLU A 44 19.54 25.96 -15.93
C GLU A 44 18.85 24.64 -16.28
N PHE A 45 19.14 23.57 -15.54
CA PHE A 45 18.45 22.30 -15.66
C PHE A 45 17.16 22.32 -14.82
N PHE A 46 16.12 22.97 -15.34
CA PHE A 46 14.78 22.86 -14.76
C PHE A 46 14.25 21.43 -14.92
N VAL A 47 14.08 20.70 -13.81
CA VAL A 47 13.35 19.43 -13.82
C VAL A 47 11.85 19.77 -13.83
N PRO A 48 11.10 19.46 -14.91
CA PRO A 48 9.66 19.73 -14.93
C PRO A 48 8.96 18.87 -13.88
N LEU A 49 8.15 19.50 -13.02
CA LEU A 49 7.28 18.80 -12.07
C LEU A 49 6.38 17.80 -12.82
N PRO A 50 6.12 16.60 -12.28
CA PRO A 50 5.26 15.62 -12.91
C PRO A 50 3.83 16.15 -13.13
N GLU A 51 3.12 15.59 -14.11
CA GLU A 51 1.74 15.99 -14.39
C GLU A 51 0.82 15.74 -13.17
N GLY A 52 0.02 16.75 -12.81
CA GLY A 52 -0.90 16.69 -11.66
C GLY A 52 -0.38 17.30 -10.36
N PHE A 53 0.88 17.75 -10.33
CA PHE A 53 1.47 18.48 -9.21
C PHE A 53 0.95 19.93 -9.19
N VAL A 54 0.11 20.27 -8.20
CA VAL A 54 -0.46 21.63 -8.04
C VAL A 54 -0.17 22.14 -6.63
N PRO A 55 0.86 22.99 -6.44
CA PRO A 55 1.04 23.70 -5.18
C PRO A 55 -0.12 24.67 -4.95
N ASP A 56 -0.49 24.88 -3.69
CA ASP A 56 -1.50 25.88 -3.38
C ASP A 56 -0.88 27.30 -3.40
N LYS A 57 -1.62 28.27 -3.97
CA LYS A 57 -1.07 29.61 -4.28
C LYS A 57 -0.63 30.39 -3.03
N LYS A 58 -1.15 30.04 -1.85
CA LYS A 58 -0.92 30.74 -0.59
C LYS A 58 0.50 30.54 -0.01
N ILE A 59 1.22 29.51 -0.43
CA ILE A 59 2.51 29.13 0.17
C ILE A 59 3.67 29.92 -0.45
N PHE A 60 3.53 30.34 -1.72
CA PHE A 60 4.54 31.14 -2.42
C PHE A 60 4.48 32.64 -2.14
N GLU A 61 3.48 33.15 -1.40
CA GLU A 61 3.37 34.60 -1.12
C GLU A 61 4.31 35.09 -0.01
N THR A 62 5.16 34.23 0.58
CA THR A 62 6.07 34.62 1.67
C THR A 62 7.53 34.51 1.26
N LYS A 63 7.97 35.49 0.44
CA LYS A 63 9.28 36.15 0.53
C LYS A 63 9.22 37.37 -0.40
N LYS A 64 8.43 38.38 -0.01
CA LYS A 64 8.71 39.74 -0.45
C LYS A 64 9.85 40.23 0.42
N THR A 65 11.05 40.27 -0.14
CA THR A 65 12.13 41.10 0.37
C THR A 65 11.56 42.50 0.59
N THR A 66 11.54 42.93 1.84
CA THR A 66 11.32 44.33 2.14
C THR A 66 12.68 44.97 2.00
N ASP A 67 12.88 45.70 0.90
CA ASP A 67 13.98 46.64 0.79
C ASP A 67 13.72 47.74 1.82
N CYS A 68 14.42 47.67 2.95
CA CYS A 68 14.55 48.78 3.88
C CYS A 68 16.00 48.85 4.34
N ASP A 69 16.68 49.88 3.81
CA ASP A 69 17.96 50.38 4.30
C ASP A 69 17.90 50.61 5.81
N GLY A 70 18.87 50.07 6.54
CA GLY A 70 19.03 50.29 7.97
C GLY A 70 20.04 49.32 8.56
N ASP A 71 21.25 49.83 8.78
CA ASP A 71 22.32 49.21 9.56
C ASP A 71 21.79 48.67 10.89
N ASP A 72 22.15 47.44 11.26
CA ASP A 72 22.59 47.06 12.60
C ASP A 72 22.99 45.56 12.63
N ASP A 73 24.20 45.30 13.12
CA ASP A 73 24.79 43.99 13.32
C ASP A 73 24.09 43.23 14.46
N GLU A 74 23.36 42.16 14.15
CA GLU A 74 22.98 41.14 15.13
C GLU A 74 23.09 39.75 14.47
N PHE A 75 24.13 39.00 14.87
CA PHE A 75 24.31 37.58 14.54
C PHE A 75 23.25 36.78 15.28
N ASP A 76 22.07 36.62 14.68
CA ASP A 76 21.06 35.67 15.11
C ASP A 76 21.16 34.37 14.31
N ASP A 77 21.12 33.26 15.05
CA ASP A 77 21.26 31.89 14.61
C ASP A 77 20.37 31.56 13.40
N LEU A 78 20.99 31.42 12.21
CA LEU A 78 20.37 30.87 11.00
C LEU A 78 20.12 29.37 11.18
N ASP A 79 19.06 29.02 11.91
CA ASP A 79 18.30 27.80 11.64
C ASP A 79 17.40 28.08 10.43
N ASP A 80 18.02 28.18 9.25
CA ASP A 80 17.32 28.20 7.97
C ASP A 80 16.67 26.83 7.77
N GLY A 81 15.55 26.62 8.45
CA GLY A 81 14.72 25.45 8.32
C GLY A 81 14.30 25.29 6.87
N VAL A 82 14.68 24.17 6.27
CA VAL A 82 14.25 23.77 4.93
C VAL A 82 12.73 23.90 4.85
N PRO A 83 12.17 24.67 3.89
CA PRO A 83 10.74 24.87 3.84
C PRO A 83 10.04 23.52 3.66
N VAL A 84 8.96 23.30 4.42
CA VAL A 84 8.26 22.00 4.55
C VAL A 84 7.87 21.38 3.19
N VAL A 85 7.72 22.21 2.14
CA VAL A 85 7.43 21.78 0.77
C VAL A 85 8.57 20.99 0.14
N ASP A 86 9.82 21.33 0.44
CA ASP A 86 11.02 20.71 -0.15
C ASP A 86 11.26 19.29 0.39
N LEU A 87 10.58 18.92 1.48
CA LEU A 87 10.61 17.56 2.02
C LEU A 87 9.79 16.57 1.18
N ILE A 88 8.84 17.05 0.38
CA ILE A 88 8.02 16.20 -0.47
C ILE A 88 8.87 15.78 -1.67
N PRO A 89 9.14 14.48 -1.87
CA PRO A 89 9.95 14.00 -2.99
C PRO A 89 9.13 14.03 -4.29
N ALA A 90 8.88 15.23 -4.81
CA ALA A 90 7.93 15.52 -5.89
C ALA A 90 8.57 15.64 -7.28
N ALA A 91 9.90 15.72 -7.36
CA ALA A 91 10.59 16.14 -8.59
C ALA A 91 10.46 15.13 -9.74
N SER A 92 10.30 13.84 -9.45
CA SER A 92 10.19 12.82 -10.49
C SER A 92 9.21 11.70 -10.12
N GLU A 93 8.64 11.06 -11.15
CA GLU A 93 7.72 9.94 -11.00
C GLU A 93 8.22 8.68 -11.71
N ALA A 94 8.01 7.54 -11.07
CA ALA A 94 8.15 6.21 -11.66
C ALA A 94 6.80 5.50 -11.61
N GLN A 95 6.30 5.06 -12.77
CA GLN A 95 5.03 4.36 -12.89
C GLN A 95 5.28 2.85 -12.90
N LEU A 96 4.77 2.14 -11.88
CA LEU A 96 4.76 0.67 -11.84
C LEU A 96 3.34 0.14 -12.01
N ARG A 97 3.23 -1.13 -12.37
CA ARG A 97 1.93 -1.83 -12.44
C ARG A 97 1.91 -3.04 -11.52
N HIS A 98 0.86 -3.12 -10.71
CA HIS A 98 0.56 -4.31 -9.91
C HIS A 98 -0.34 -5.28 -10.68
N GLY A 99 -1.47 -4.79 -11.21
CA GLY A 99 -2.48 -5.62 -11.85
C GLY A 99 -3.48 -4.78 -12.63
N LYS A 100 -4.68 -5.33 -12.86
CA LYS A 100 -5.80 -4.61 -13.50
C LYS A 100 -6.83 -4.11 -12.51
N LYS A 101 -6.85 -4.66 -11.29
CA LYS A 101 -7.76 -4.26 -10.22
C LYS A 101 -7.09 -3.30 -9.23
N PRO A 102 -7.90 -2.57 -8.43
CA PRO A 102 -7.40 -1.63 -7.43
C PRO A 102 -6.39 -2.25 -6.46
N VAL A 103 -5.38 -1.45 -6.13
CA VAL A 103 -4.41 -1.76 -5.09
C VAL A 103 -5.02 -1.49 -3.72
N SER A 104 -5.16 -2.53 -2.90
CA SER A 104 -5.83 -2.49 -1.60
C SER A 104 -4.87 -2.35 -0.43
N ALA A 105 -3.62 -2.79 -0.58
CA ALA A 105 -2.61 -2.75 0.48
C ALA A 105 -1.23 -2.43 -0.08
N LEU A 106 -0.47 -1.61 0.64
CA LEU A 106 0.93 -1.29 0.34
C LEU A 106 1.74 -1.28 1.63
N ALA A 107 2.96 -1.80 1.56
CA ALA A 107 3.90 -1.74 2.67
C ALA A 107 5.34 -1.62 2.16
N PHE A 108 6.12 -0.73 2.75
CA PHE A 108 7.56 -0.68 2.59
C PHE A 108 8.27 -1.55 3.63
N ASP A 109 9.43 -2.08 3.23
CA ASP A 109 10.42 -2.60 4.16
C ASP A 109 10.98 -1.46 5.03
N HIS A 110 11.40 -1.76 6.27
CA HIS A 110 11.99 -0.78 7.19
C HIS A 110 13.24 -0.09 6.62
N GLN A 111 14.00 -0.73 5.73
CA GLN A 111 15.16 -0.12 5.06
C GLN A 111 14.82 0.54 3.72
N GLY A 112 13.60 0.37 3.20
CA GLY A 112 13.20 0.90 1.89
C GLY A 112 13.84 0.19 0.70
N THR A 113 14.42 -1.00 0.89
CA THR A 113 15.04 -1.77 -0.21
C THR A 113 14.02 -2.56 -1.03
N LYS A 114 12.86 -2.83 -0.41
CA LYS A 114 11.77 -3.61 -0.96
C LYS A 114 10.44 -3.00 -0.55
N PHE A 115 9.41 -3.31 -1.31
CA PHE A 115 8.04 -3.07 -0.92
C PHE A 115 7.14 -4.17 -1.46
N ALA A 116 5.93 -4.26 -0.93
CA ALA A 116 4.91 -5.20 -1.35
C ALA A 116 3.63 -4.46 -1.68
N SER A 117 2.94 -4.91 -2.72
CA SER A 117 1.60 -4.45 -3.07
C SER A 117 0.63 -5.61 -3.08
N GLY A 118 -0.54 -5.39 -2.50
CA GLY A 118 -1.67 -6.32 -2.53
C GLY A 118 -2.85 -5.66 -3.21
N GLY A 119 -3.59 -6.44 -3.99
CA GLY A 119 -4.74 -5.95 -4.74
C GLY A 119 -6.01 -6.75 -4.51
N TYR A 120 -7.08 -6.28 -5.14
CA TYR A 120 -8.32 -7.02 -5.31
C TYR A 120 -8.20 -8.19 -6.30
N ASP A 121 -7.04 -8.30 -6.98
CA ASP A 121 -6.65 -9.42 -7.83
C ASP A 121 -6.20 -10.66 -7.05
N TYR A 122 -6.28 -10.64 -5.71
CA TYR A 122 -5.85 -11.70 -4.79
C TYR A 122 -4.33 -11.95 -4.77
N THR A 123 -3.59 -11.21 -5.61
CA THR A 123 -2.15 -11.31 -5.73
C THR A 123 -1.45 -10.33 -4.79
N VAL A 124 -0.25 -10.75 -4.38
CA VAL A 124 0.75 -9.95 -3.68
C VAL A 124 1.97 -9.89 -4.56
N ASN A 125 2.34 -8.70 -5.00
CA ASN A 125 3.55 -8.49 -5.79
C ASN A 125 4.66 -7.97 -4.89
N LEU A 126 5.83 -8.60 -4.98
CA LEU A 126 7.03 -8.17 -4.27
C LEU A 126 7.93 -7.39 -5.20
N PHE A 127 8.32 -6.22 -4.73
CA PHE A 127 9.15 -5.28 -5.45
C PHE A 127 10.50 -5.16 -4.72
N GLU A 128 11.59 -5.50 -5.40
CA GLU A 128 12.95 -5.37 -4.87
C GLU A 128 13.75 -4.48 -5.81
N PHE A 129 14.05 -3.25 -5.36
CA PHE A 129 14.70 -2.24 -6.19
C PHE A 129 16.08 -2.69 -6.72
N GLN A 130 16.78 -3.51 -5.94
CA GLN A 130 18.07 -4.09 -6.34
C GLN A 130 17.97 -5.14 -7.45
N LYS A 131 16.79 -5.70 -7.72
CA LYS A 131 16.59 -6.69 -8.80
C LYS A 131 15.91 -6.09 -10.02
N MET A 132 15.25 -4.95 -9.84
CA MET A 132 14.61 -4.22 -10.90
C MET A 132 15.59 -3.54 -11.83
N ASP A 133 15.12 -3.39 -13.05
CA ASP A 133 15.65 -2.56 -14.12
C ASP A 133 14.63 -1.45 -14.43
N LEU A 134 14.91 -0.66 -15.47
CA LEU A 134 14.01 0.37 -15.97
C LEU A 134 12.61 -0.14 -16.37
N SER A 135 12.42 -1.46 -16.55
CA SER A 135 11.09 -2.01 -16.84
C SER A 135 10.15 -1.98 -15.63
N LEU A 136 10.66 -1.75 -14.42
CA LEU A 136 9.87 -1.59 -13.18
C LEU A 136 8.86 -2.74 -12.93
N ARG A 137 9.20 -3.95 -13.36
CA ARG A 137 8.37 -5.13 -13.16
C ARG A 137 8.52 -5.67 -11.74
N SER A 138 7.44 -6.25 -11.22
CA SER A 138 7.48 -6.99 -9.96
C SER A 138 8.55 -8.08 -10.05
N SER A 139 9.29 -8.26 -8.94
CA SER A 139 10.29 -9.32 -8.86
C SER A 139 9.64 -10.69 -8.75
N ARG A 140 8.47 -10.74 -8.09
CA ARG A 140 7.62 -11.92 -7.89
C ARG A 140 6.17 -11.50 -7.80
N GLU A 141 5.31 -12.33 -8.34
CA GLU A 141 3.87 -12.29 -8.16
C GLU A 141 3.47 -13.57 -7.41
N LEU A 142 2.75 -13.39 -6.31
CA LEU A 142 2.37 -14.45 -5.39
C LEU A 142 0.87 -14.43 -5.19
N MET A 143 0.26 -15.58 -5.01
CA MET A 143 -1.14 -15.67 -4.64
C MET A 143 -1.24 -16.45 -3.32
N PRO A 144 -0.89 -15.81 -2.18
CA PRO A 144 -0.83 -16.51 -0.90
C PRO A 144 -2.21 -16.97 -0.46
N CYS A 145 -3.28 -16.21 -0.71
CA CYS A 145 -4.65 -16.59 -0.37
C CYS A 145 -5.49 -16.63 -1.64
N GLU A 146 -5.58 -17.80 -2.27
CA GLU A 146 -6.06 -18.01 -3.66
C GLU A 146 -7.40 -17.35 -4.01
N SER A 147 -8.32 -17.22 -3.06
CA SER A 147 -9.68 -16.74 -3.32
C SER A 147 -10.06 -15.47 -2.57
N HIS A 148 -9.11 -14.83 -1.88
CA HIS A 148 -9.43 -13.76 -0.94
C HIS A 148 -8.66 -12.48 -1.22
N ILE A 149 -9.38 -11.35 -1.20
CA ILE A 149 -8.78 -10.02 -1.35
C ILE A 149 -7.73 -9.78 -0.27
N ILE A 150 -6.67 -9.05 -0.60
CA ILE A 150 -5.64 -8.67 0.37
C ILE A 150 -6.07 -7.35 1.00
N ASN A 151 -6.33 -7.32 2.30
CA ASN A 151 -6.81 -6.11 2.98
C ASN A 151 -5.67 -5.28 3.57
N GLY A 152 -4.60 -5.95 4.03
CA GLY A 152 -3.46 -5.30 4.68
C GLY A 152 -2.16 -6.08 4.48
N LEU A 153 -1.05 -5.34 4.43
CA LEU A 153 0.30 -5.87 4.35
C LEU A 153 1.17 -5.15 5.38
N ALA A 154 2.09 -5.88 6.01
CA ALA A 154 3.03 -5.27 6.94
C ALA A 154 4.36 -6.04 6.96
N PHE A 155 5.47 -5.32 6.76
CA PHE A 155 6.82 -5.87 6.94
C PHE A 155 7.22 -5.86 8.40
N SER A 156 7.98 -6.88 8.81
CA SER A 156 8.62 -6.89 10.11
C SER A 156 9.64 -5.76 10.20
N SER A 157 9.99 -5.32 11.41
CA SER A 157 10.99 -4.27 11.63
C SER A 157 12.39 -4.63 11.08
N ASN A 158 12.68 -5.92 10.89
CA ASN A 158 13.89 -6.42 10.24
C ASN A 158 13.78 -6.51 8.71
N GLY A 159 12.57 -6.49 8.13
CA GLY A 159 12.36 -6.72 6.71
C GLY A 159 12.38 -8.17 6.25
N GLU A 160 12.46 -9.13 7.19
CA GLU A 160 12.58 -10.56 6.88
C GLU A 160 11.22 -11.21 6.61
N LYS A 161 10.19 -10.81 7.35
CA LYS A 161 8.86 -11.43 7.29
C LYS A 161 7.84 -10.42 6.80
N LEU A 162 6.92 -10.88 5.95
CA LEU A 162 5.79 -10.11 5.46
C LEU A 162 4.49 -10.73 5.97
N LEU A 163 3.68 -9.93 6.67
CA LEU A 163 2.33 -10.32 7.04
C LEU A 163 1.37 -10.02 5.89
N VAL A 164 0.50 -10.97 5.62
CA VAL A 164 -0.57 -10.85 4.65
C VAL A 164 -1.90 -11.02 5.35
N ALA A 165 -2.60 -9.90 5.55
CA ALA A 165 -3.99 -9.88 5.99
C ALA A 165 -4.90 -9.91 4.76
N SER A 166 -5.83 -10.86 4.76
CA SER A 166 -6.71 -11.13 3.64
C SER A 166 -8.15 -11.28 4.14
N GLY A 167 -9.11 -11.34 3.23
CA GLY A 167 -10.50 -11.70 3.53
C GLY A 167 -10.68 -13.08 4.21
N HIS A 168 -9.61 -13.87 4.33
CA HIS A 168 -9.58 -15.10 5.09
C HIS A 168 -9.44 -14.85 6.60
N ALA A 169 -9.88 -15.79 7.43
CA ALA A 169 -9.75 -15.68 8.89
C ALA A 169 -8.32 -15.98 9.40
N GLN A 170 -7.50 -16.62 8.58
CA GLN A 170 -6.09 -16.89 8.88
C GLN A 170 -5.20 -15.84 8.21
N ILE A 171 -4.14 -15.48 8.91
CA ILE A 171 -3.10 -14.57 8.44
C ILE A 171 -1.94 -15.43 7.97
N ARG A 172 -1.44 -15.15 6.77
CA ARG A 172 -0.25 -15.81 6.24
C ARG A 172 0.97 -14.93 6.46
N ILE A 173 2.07 -15.56 6.87
CA ILE A 173 3.37 -14.93 7.05
C ILE A 173 4.27 -15.48 5.96
N LEU A 174 4.78 -14.58 5.13
CA LEU A 174 5.71 -14.91 4.06
C LEU A 174 7.13 -14.59 4.50
N ASP A 175 8.08 -15.40 4.04
CA ASP A 175 9.51 -15.15 4.17
C ASP A 175 9.96 -14.03 3.21
N ARG A 176 11.22 -13.61 3.29
CA ARG A 176 11.85 -12.61 2.41
C ARG A 176 11.76 -13.01 0.93
N GLN A 177 11.70 -14.31 0.65
CA GLN A 177 11.54 -14.88 -0.69
C GLN A 177 10.06 -15.00 -1.10
N GLY A 178 9.10 -14.70 -0.23
CA GLY A 178 7.68 -14.85 -0.55
C GLY A 178 7.15 -16.29 -0.44
N LYS A 179 7.95 -17.21 0.11
CA LYS A 179 7.47 -18.55 0.49
C LYS A 179 6.63 -18.42 1.77
N GLN A 180 5.55 -19.18 1.88
CA GLN A 180 4.80 -19.27 3.14
C GLN A 180 5.72 -19.84 4.24
N TRP A 181 5.98 -19.02 5.26
CA TRP A 181 6.74 -19.41 6.45
C TRP A 181 5.82 -20.00 7.51
N ALA A 182 4.71 -19.30 7.81
CA ALA A 182 3.72 -19.75 8.78
C ALA A 182 2.33 -19.22 8.43
N GLU A 183 1.32 -19.85 9.02
CA GLU A 183 -0.05 -19.34 9.08
C GLU A 183 -0.60 -19.33 10.50
N THR A 184 -1.55 -18.45 10.80
CA THR A 184 -2.25 -18.48 12.09
C THR A 184 -3.35 -19.54 12.08
N VAL A 185 -3.59 -20.19 13.21
CA VAL A 185 -4.71 -21.12 13.34
C VAL A 185 -6.06 -20.43 13.10
N ARG A 186 -7.01 -21.15 12.48
CA ARG A 186 -8.40 -20.70 12.35
C ARG A 186 -9.14 -20.86 13.67
N GLY A 187 -9.92 -19.85 14.06
CA GLY A 187 -10.81 -19.93 15.21
C GLY A 187 -12.02 -20.80 14.92
N ASP A 188 -12.51 -21.47 15.95
CA ASP A 188 -13.82 -22.13 15.89
C ASP A 188 -14.92 -21.07 15.75
N GLN A 189 -15.75 -21.21 14.73
CA GLN A 189 -16.82 -20.26 14.41
C GLN A 189 -18.05 -20.43 15.28
N TYR A 190 -18.21 -21.58 15.94
CA TYR A 190 -19.40 -21.89 16.74
C TYR A 190 -19.26 -21.47 18.21
N LEU A 191 -18.05 -21.12 18.65
CA LEU A 191 -17.83 -20.59 19.99
C LEU A 191 -18.27 -19.13 20.07
N VAL A 192 -19.23 -18.87 20.95
CA VAL A 192 -19.72 -17.51 21.24
C VAL A 192 -18.64 -16.68 21.94
N ASP A 193 -17.92 -17.30 22.87
CA ASP A 193 -16.85 -16.64 23.62
C ASP A 193 -15.51 -16.65 22.84
N LEU A 194 -15.19 -15.49 22.27
CA LEU A 194 -13.97 -15.31 21.48
C LEU A 194 -12.66 -15.39 22.27
N SER A 195 -12.72 -15.40 23.61
CA SER A 195 -11.54 -15.68 24.44
C SER A 195 -11.10 -17.15 24.33
N ASN A 196 -12.04 -18.06 24.06
CA ASN A 196 -11.78 -19.50 23.99
C ASN A 196 -11.41 -19.97 22.57
N THR A 197 -11.62 -19.14 21.56
CA THR A 197 -11.23 -19.46 20.18
C THR A 197 -9.73 -19.24 20.00
N LYS A 198 -9.03 -20.21 19.40
CA LYS A 198 -7.56 -20.16 19.18
C LYS A 198 -7.11 -19.19 18.07
N GLY A 199 -8.04 -18.73 17.25
CA GLY A 199 -7.76 -17.79 16.17
C GLY A 199 -8.99 -17.01 15.76
N HIS A 200 -8.85 -16.18 14.73
CA HIS A 200 -9.98 -15.42 14.22
C HIS A 200 -11.01 -16.33 13.59
N SER A 201 -12.29 -16.02 13.79
CA SER A 201 -13.40 -16.73 13.17
C SER A 201 -13.95 -16.04 11.93
N GLY A 202 -13.62 -14.76 11.72
CA GLY A 202 -14.04 -13.95 10.58
C GLY A 202 -12.86 -13.37 9.79
N SER A 203 -13.17 -12.73 8.67
CA SER A 203 -12.22 -12.04 7.78
C SER A 203 -11.33 -11.05 8.53
N VAL A 204 -10.03 -11.05 8.22
CA VAL A 204 -9.05 -10.12 8.78
C VAL A 204 -9.04 -8.82 7.98
N ASN A 205 -9.17 -7.68 8.66
CA ASN A 205 -9.26 -6.36 8.01
C ASN A 205 -7.90 -5.66 7.92
N SER A 206 -7.08 -5.76 8.95
CA SER A 206 -5.76 -5.14 9.00
C SER A 206 -4.80 -5.92 9.88
N CYS A 207 -3.51 -5.71 9.67
CA CYS A 207 -2.43 -6.28 10.45
C CYS A 207 -1.30 -5.26 10.63
N CYS A 208 -0.56 -5.38 11.73
CA CYS A 208 0.57 -4.51 12.03
C CYS A 208 1.60 -5.26 12.88
N TRP A 209 2.89 -5.12 12.56
CA TRP A 209 3.96 -5.60 13.44
C TRP A 209 4.13 -4.69 14.64
N HIS A 210 4.54 -5.26 15.76
CA HIS A 210 4.99 -4.46 16.87
C HIS A 210 6.32 -3.74 16.49
N PRO A 211 6.47 -2.43 16.75
CA PRO A 211 7.63 -1.67 16.27
C PRO A 211 8.93 -2.01 17.01
N VAL A 212 8.85 -2.28 18.32
CA VAL A 212 10.03 -2.61 19.16
C VAL A 212 10.25 -4.13 19.25
N VAL A 213 9.25 -4.89 19.72
CA VAL A 213 9.29 -6.34 19.82
C VAL A 213 9.12 -6.99 18.45
N LYS A 214 10.16 -7.65 17.95
CA LYS A 214 10.21 -8.19 16.58
C LYS A 214 9.35 -9.44 16.38
N THR A 215 9.06 -10.16 17.46
CA THR A 215 8.35 -11.44 17.41
C THR A 215 6.84 -11.27 17.48
N GLU A 216 6.35 -10.08 17.81
CA GLU A 216 4.92 -9.85 18.03
C GLU A 216 4.25 -9.07 16.90
N PHE A 217 3.01 -9.43 16.61
CA PHE A 217 2.17 -8.70 15.68
C PHE A 217 0.70 -8.68 16.13
N LEU A 218 -0.03 -7.70 15.60
CA LEU A 218 -1.43 -7.44 15.86
C LEU A 218 -2.25 -7.70 14.60
N SER A 219 -3.45 -8.22 14.81
CA SER A 219 -4.45 -8.35 13.76
C SER A 219 -5.82 -7.91 14.23
N CYS A 220 -6.65 -7.41 13.31
CA CYS A 220 -8.05 -7.10 13.54
C CYS A 220 -8.96 -7.85 12.56
N ALA A 221 -10.14 -8.25 13.00
CA ALA A 221 -11.06 -9.02 12.17
C ALA A 221 -12.53 -8.64 12.39
N ASN A 222 -13.37 -9.10 11.44
CA ASN A 222 -14.84 -8.99 11.48
C ASN A 222 -15.49 -9.74 12.66
N ASP A 223 -14.72 -10.57 13.36
CA ASP A 223 -15.16 -11.20 14.61
C ASP A 223 -15.21 -10.23 15.80
N GLY A 224 -14.89 -8.95 15.58
CA GLY A 224 -14.94 -7.88 16.57
C GLY A 224 -13.77 -7.85 17.55
N THR A 225 -12.70 -8.61 17.25
CA THR A 225 -11.53 -8.73 18.11
C THR A 225 -10.26 -8.22 17.45
N LEU A 226 -9.37 -7.73 18.30
CA LEU A 226 -7.96 -7.63 17.99
C LEU A 226 -7.24 -8.79 18.66
N ARG A 227 -6.26 -9.38 17.98
CA ARG A 227 -5.44 -10.46 18.53
C ARG A 227 -3.98 -10.11 18.46
N ILE A 228 -3.28 -10.40 19.55
CA ILE A 228 -1.82 -10.31 19.61
C ILE A 228 -1.28 -11.72 19.45
N TRP A 229 -0.37 -11.85 18.49
CA TRP A 229 0.29 -13.09 18.13
C TRP A 229 1.78 -12.94 18.37
N SER A 230 2.44 -14.06 18.67
CA SER A 230 3.90 -14.14 18.65
C SER A 230 4.36 -15.19 17.65
N THR A 231 5.45 -14.89 16.96
CA THR A 231 6.15 -15.84 16.10
C THR A 231 6.87 -16.92 16.90
N ASP A 232 7.08 -16.74 18.20
CA ASP A 232 7.72 -17.74 19.08
C ASP A 232 6.82 -18.94 19.32
N ASP A 233 5.49 -18.75 19.23
CA ASP A 233 4.48 -19.79 19.37
C ASP A 233 4.29 -20.63 18.09
N TYR A 234 5.19 -20.48 17.13
CA TYR A 234 5.23 -21.23 15.88
C TYR A 234 5.61 -22.69 16.13
N LYS A 235 4.86 -23.63 15.53
CA LYS A 235 5.17 -25.05 15.57
C LYS A 235 5.55 -25.56 14.18
N GLU A 236 6.79 -26.03 14.05
CA GLU A 236 7.35 -26.56 12.80
C GLU A 236 6.52 -27.69 12.20
N ILE A 237 6.07 -28.64 13.02
CA ILE A 237 5.28 -29.81 12.57
C ILE A 237 4.02 -29.39 11.80
N THR A 238 3.38 -28.31 12.22
CA THR A 238 2.10 -27.84 11.64
C THR A 238 2.26 -26.63 10.73
N HIS A 239 3.45 -26.03 10.63
CA HIS A 239 3.67 -24.72 10.00
C HIS A 239 2.68 -23.63 10.46
N CYS A 240 2.23 -23.72 11.71
CA CYS A 240 1.14 -22.90 12.25
C CYS A 240 1.54 -22.22 13.57
N ILE A 241 1.05 -20.99 13.75
CA ILE A 241 0.97 -20.32 15.06
C ILE A 241 -0.36 -20.73 15.69
N ASN A 242 -0.29 -21.66 16.64
CA ASN A 242 -1.46 -22.39 17.15
C ASN A 242 -2.22 -21.67 18.28
N LYS A 243 -1.69 -20.55 18.78
CA LYS A 243 -2.25 -19.83 19.93
C LYS A 243 -2.04 -18.33 19.77
N GLN A 244 -3.07 -17.55 20.07
CA GLN A 244 -2.92 -16.12 20.31
C GLN A 244 -2.49 -15.86 21.76
N ARG A 245 -1.61 -14.87 21.98
CA ARG A 245 -1.18 -14.49 23.34
C ARG A 245 -2.30 -13.79 24.10
N LYS A 246 -2.98 -12.86 23.43
CA LYS A 246 -4.03 -12.02 24.02
C LYS A 246 -5.13 -11.73 22.99
N VAL A 247 -6.35 -11.59 23.50
CA VAL A 247 -7.55 -11.20 22.75
C VAL A 247 -8.09 -9.91 23.35
N ILE A 248 -8.31 -8.92 22.51
CA ILE A 248 -8.89 -7.63 22.86
C ILE A 248 -10.26 -7.55 22.19
N LYS A 249 -11.31 -7.32 22.97
CA LYS A 249 -12.69 -7.25 22.46
C LYS A 249 -13.08 -5.78 22.32
N THR A 250 -13.49 -5.38 21.11
CA THR A 250 -14.01 -4.01 20.89
C THR A 250 -15.51 -3.97 21.17
N LYS A 251 -15.96 -2.91 21.87
CA LYS A 251 -17.35 -2.78 22.33
C LYS A 251 -17.91 -1.41 21.97
N SER A 252 -19.15 -1.36 21.50
CA SER A 252 -19.88 -0.11 21.27
C SER A 252 -20.35 0.52 22.58
N ALA A 253 -20.97 1.69 22.48
CA ALA A 253 -21.67 2.38 23.57
C ALA A 253 -22.73 1.50 24.26
N SER A 254 -23.43 0.67 23.48
CA SER A 254 -24.45 -0.27 23.96
C SER A 254 -23.88 -1.53 24.61
N GLY A 255 -22.55 -1.67 24.70
CA GLY A 255 -21.87 -2.87 25.18
C GLY A 255 -21.84 -4.03 24.18
N LYS A 256 -22.51 -3.89 23.03
CA LYS A 256 -22.46 -4.85 21.92
C LYS A 256 -21.10 -4.84 21.24
N ARG A 257 -20.77 -5.93 20.55
CA ARG A 257 -19.55 -6.07 19.78
C ARG A 257 -19.57 -5.16 18.55
N THR A 258 -18.44 -4.51 18.31
CA THR A 258 -18.18 -3.67 17.12
C THR A 258 -17.10 -4.31 16.27
N ILE A 259 -17.02 -3.96 14.98
CA ILE A 259 -16.02 -4.52 14.09
C ILE A 259 -14.84 -3.54 13.98
N PRO A 260 -13.62 -3.92 14.37
CA PRO A 260 -12.44 -3.12 14.11
C PRO A 260 -12.06 -3.22 12.62
N THR A 261 -12.09 -2.10 11.93
CA THR A 261 -11.72 -1.97 10.52
C THR A 261 -10.21 -1.78 10.34
N THR A 262 -9.58 -1.08 11.28
CA THR A 262 -8.14 -0.82 11.27
C THR A 262 -7.56 -0.94 12.67
N CYS A 263 -6.28 -1.30 12.75
CA CYS A 263 -5.53 -1.41 13.99
C CYS A 263 -4.08 -0.98 13.79
N CYS A 264 -3.47 -0.40 14.81
CA CYS A 264 -2.06 -0.03 14.77
C CYS A 264 -1.43 -0.03 16.17
N TYR A 265 -0.12 -0.25 16.20
CA TYR A 265 0.70 0.04 17.37
C TYR A 265 1.13 1.51 17.38
N SER A 266 1.26 2.06 18.58
CA SER A 266 2.03 3.27 18.81
C SER A 266 3.51 3.02 18.50
N ARG A 267 4.25 4.03 18.05
CA ARG A 267 5.66 3.89 17.62
C ARG A 267 6.58 3.49 18.77
N ASP A 268 6.25 3.89 19.99
CA ASP A 268 6.90 3.47 21.23
C ASP A 268 6.49 2.05 21.71
N GLY A 269 5.50 1.42 21.07
CA GLY A 269 4.97 0.11 21.44
C GLY A 269 4.10 0.11 22.71
N LYS A 270 3.83 1.25 23.34
CA LYS A 270 3.11 1.31 24.62
C LYS A 270 1.60 1.25 24.48
N TYR A 271 1.07 1.60 23.31
CA TYR A 271 -0.36 1.64 23.05
C TYR A 271 -0.74 0.85 21.79
N ILE A 272 -1.96 0.32 21.82
CA ILE A 272 -2.64 -0.31 20.70
C ILE A 272 -3.91 0.48 20.45
N ALA A 273 -4.14 0.89 19.21
CA ALA A 273 -5.37 1.57 18.82
C ALA A 273 -6.16 0.74 17.81
N ALA A 274 -7.48 0.87 17.87
CA ALA A 274 -8.39 0.37 16.84
C ALA A 274 -9.43 1.42 16.47
N GLY A 275 -9.65 1.54 15.16
CA GLY A 275 -10.79 2.24 14.60
C GLY A 275 -11.89 1.23 14.30
N CYS A 276 -13.11 1.52 14.72
CA CYS A 276 -14.26 0.66 14.52
C CYS A 276 -15.18 1.13 13.39
N ASP A 277 -16.04 0.22 12.94
CA ASP A 277 -17.10 0.45 11.97
C ASP A 277 -18.17 1.43 12.46
N ASP A 278 -18.41 1.47 13.77
CA ASP A 278 -19.32 2.43 14.43
C ASP A 278 -18.75 3.85 14.56
N GLY A 279 -17.54 4.10 14.06
CA GLY A 279 -16.86 5.39 14.16
C GLY A 279 -16.16 5.64 15.48
N SER A 280 -16.17 4.67 16.42
CA SER A 280 -15.42 4.77 17.67
C SER A 280 -13.93 4.50 17.47
N ILE A 281 -13.11 5.19 18.27
CA ILE A 281 -11.69 4.91 18.41
C ILE A 281 -11.42 4.44 19.83
N GLN A 282 -10.81 3.27 19.95
CA GLN A 282 -10.55 2.58 21.21
C GLN A 282 -9.05 2.31 21.33
N ILE A 283 -8.47 2.65 22.48
CA ILE A 283 -7.02 2.54 22.71
C ILE A 283 -6.77 1.79 24.00
N TRP A 284 -5.82 0.86 23.98
CA TRP A 284 -5.40 0.08 25.14
C TRP A 284 -3.91 0.27 25.39
N LYS A 285 -3.52 0.20 26.67
CA LYS A 285 -2.10 0.13 27.06
C LYS A 285 -1.59 -1.29 26.82
N HIS A 286 -0.51 -1.41 26.05
CA HIS A 286 0.18 -2.67 25.78
C HIS A 286 0.82 -3.22 27.06
N GLY A 287 0.82 -4.55 27.22
CA GLY A 287 1.31 -5.25 28.41
C GLY A 287 0.30 -5.42 29.56
N ASN A 288 -0.88 -4.79 29.48
CA ASN A 288 -1.93 -4.92 30.49
C ASN A 288 -2.90 -6.09 30.20
N LEU A 289 -3.93 -6.24 31.03
CA LEU A 289 -4.98 -7.26 30.86
C LEU A 289 -5.97 -6.96 29.70
N TYR A 290 -5.88 -5.79 29.07
CA TYR A 290 -6.75 -5.32 27.97
C TYR A 290 -8.26 -5.30 28.26
N VAL A 291 -8.66 -5.29 29.54
CA VAL A 291 -10.07 -5.26 29.95
C VAL A 291 -10.65 -3.86 29.76
N ASN A 292 -9.90 -2.83 30.20
CA ASN A 292 -10.30 -1.44 30.09
C ASN A 292 -9.47 -0.73 29.00
N THR A 293 -10.16 0.11 28.23
CA THR A 293 -9.55 1.08 27.32
C THR A 293 -8.82 2.15 28.14
N ALA A 294 -7.60 2.49 27.74
CA ALA A 294 -6.86 3.63 28.27
C ALA A 294 -7.45 4.96 27.79
N TYR A 295 -7.80 5.03 26.50
CA TYR A 295 -8.50 6.15 25.90
C TYR A 295 -9.63 5.63 25.03
N LEU A 296 -10.77 6.31 25.06
CA LEU A 296 -11.97 5.91 24.35
C LEU A 296 -12.71 7.15 23.87
N ASN A 297 -12.97 7.20 22.56
CA ASN A 297 -13.85 8.19 21.98
C ASN A 297 -14.88 7.49 21.09
N ARG A 298 -16.14 7.52 21.55
CA ARG A 298 -17.26 6.85 20.87
C ARG A 298 -17.87 7.66 19.75
N THR A 299 -17.61 8.96 19.71
CA THR A 299 -18.17 9.90 18.74
C THR A 299 -17.05 10.53 17.92
N ALA A 300 -15.97 9.78 17.68
CA ALA A 300 -14.82 10.28 16.94
C ALA A 300 -15.22 10.55 15.48
N HIS A 301 -15.94 9.60 14.87
CA HIS A 301 -16.51 9.69 13.53
C HIS A 301 -17.97 9.24 13.54
N THR A 302 -18.74 9.67 12.54
CA THR A 302 -20.13 9.23 12.34
C THR A 302 -20.23 8.00 11.44
N ALA A 303 -19.20 7.76 10.63
CA ALA A 303 -19.03 6.58 9.79
C ALA A 303 -17.79 5.77 10.19
N SER A 304 -17.64 4.62 9.54
CA SER A 304 -16.53 3.69 9.71
C SER A 304 -15.17 4.38 9.50
N VAL A 305 -14.25 4.11 10.42
CA VAL A 305 -12.86 4.55 10.35
C VAL A 305 -12.10 3.69 9.33
N THR A 306 -11.54 4.26 8.28
CA THR A 306 -10.80 3.49 7.26
C THR A 306 -9.34 3.29 7.62
N SER A 307 -8.71 4.31 8.19
CA SER A 307 -7.30 4.30 8.57
C SER A 307 -7.06 5.06 9.87
N LEU A 308 -6.04 4.60 10.59
CA LEU A 308 -5.64 5.12 11.88
C LEU A 308 -4.13 4.96 12.01
N GLN A 309 -3.43 6.05 12.34
CA GLN A 309 -1.99 6.04 12.49
C GLN A 309 -1.56 6.92 13.67
N PHE A 310 -0.60 6.44 14.45
CA PHE A 310 0.06 7.26 15.47
C PHE A 310 1.07 8.20 14.83
N SER A 311 1.20 9.40 15.40
CA SER A 311 2.29 10.30 15.07
C SER A 311 3.65 9.66 15.37
N PRO A 312 4.73 10.09 14.69
CA PRO A 312 6.08 9.60 14.98
C PRO A 312 6.49 9.72 16.45
N ASN A 313 6.04 10.79 17.12
CA ASN A 313 6.27 11.04 18.55
C ASN A 313 5.32 10.27 19.48
N SER A 314 4.38 9.48 18.97
CA SER A 314 3.41 8.68 19.74
C SER A 314 2.42 9.45 20.63
N LYS A 315 2.35 10.79 20.54
CA LYS A 315 1.47 11.63 21.36
C LYS A 315 0.12 11.96 20.71
N GLN A 316 0.05 11.85 19.39
CA GLN A 316 -1.12 12.18 18.60
C GLN A 316 -1.55 10.99 17.74
N ILE A 317 -2.82 11.00 17.32
CA ILE A 317 -3.41 10.02 16.45
C ILE A 317 -4.11 10.74 15.31
N LEU A 318 -3.88 10.24 14.11
CA LEU A 318 -4.61 10.61 12.92
C LEU A 318 -5.66 9.55 12.63
N SER A 319 -6.85 9.99 12.23
CA SER A 319 -7.95 9.10 11.90
C SER A 319 -8.71 9.60 10.68
N ARG A 320 -9.10 8.66 9.81
CA ARG A 320 -9.83 8.94 8.57
C ARG A 320 -11.17 8.19 8.56
N SER A 321 -12.26 8.87 8.18
CA SER A 321 -13.57 8.24 7.99
C SER A 321 -13.99 8.07 6.53
N ARG A 322 -14.85 7.08 6.29
CA ARG A 322 -15.45 6.82 4.97
C ARG A 322 -16.68 7.70 4.72
N LYS A 323 -16.75 8.36 3.56
CA LYS A 323 -17.95 9.10 3.15
C LYS A 323 -19.01 8.13 2.64
N ILE A 324 -20.00 7.84 3.48
CA ILE A 324 -21.13 7.01 3.09
C ILE A 324 -22.14 7.89 2.35
N PHE A 325 -22.18 7.77 1.01
CA PHE A 325 -23.35 8.22 0.26
C PHE A 325 -24.49 7.22 0.49
N LEU A 326 -25.37 7.53 1.46
CA LEU A 326 -26.58 6.77 1.70
C LEU A 326 -27.59 6.96 0.55
N ILE A 327 -27.34 6.31 -0.59
CA ILE A 327 -28.33 6.25 -1.69
C ILE A 327 -29.59 5.48 -1.24
N PHE A 328 -29.45 4.54 -0.30
CA PHE A 328 -30.55 3.68 0.17
C PHE A 328 -31.57 4.35 1.09
N LEU A 329 -31.23 5.47 1.75
CA LEU A 329 -32.17 6.18 2.63
C LEU A 329 -33.00 7.24 1.87
N ALA A 330 -32.57 7.68 0.68
CA ALA A 330 -33.28 8.70 -0.09
C ALA A 330 -34.63 8.20 -0.66
N THR A 331 -34.76 6.91 -0.97
CA THR A 331 -36.03 6.29 -1.38
C THR A 331 -36.99 6.07 -0.21
N LEU A 332 -36.47 5.79 0.99
CA LEU A 332 -37.31 5.62 2.19
C LEU A 332 -37.76 6.97 2.78
N PHE A 333 -36.89 7.99 2.77
CA PHE A 333 -37.21 9.33 3.29
C PHE A 333 -38.11 10.17 2.38
N LYS A 334 -38.23 9.83 1.08
CA LYS A 334 -39.22 10.47 0.19
C LYS A 334 -40.68 10.21 0.62
N CYS A 335 -40.95 9.18 1.43
CA CYS A 335 -42.29 8.87 1.94
C CYS A 335 -42.67 9.64 3.23
N LEU A 336 -41.73 10.21 3.98
CA LEU A 336 -42.02 10.92 5.23
C LEU A 336 -41.89 12.43 5.02
N ARG A 337 -43.02 13.04 4.65
CA ARG A 337 -43.21 14.48 4.50
C ARG A 337 -43.21 15.19 5.86
N PHE A 338 -42.09 15.18 6.60
CA PHE A 338 -41.93 15.96 7.84
C PHE A 338 -40.44 16.11 8.20
N TYR A 339 -39.85 17.28 7.92
CA TYR A 339 -39.18 18.18 8.88
C TYR A 339 -38.22 19.15 8.17
N ARG A 340 -38.51 20.45 8.34
CA ARG A 340 -37.59 21.57 8.13
C ARG A 340 -36.47 21.50 9.16
N TYR A 341 -35.37 20.82 8.84
CA TYR A 341 -34.07 21.05 9.48
C TYR A 341 -32.99 20.94 8.39
N LYS A 342 -32.55 22.09 7.87
CA LYS A 342 -31.27 22.22 7.16
C LYS A 342 -30.15 22.07 8.19
N LYS A 343 -29.82 20.83 8.55
CA LYS A 343 -28.54 20.45 9.13
C LYS A 343 -27.85 19.62 8.05
N HIS A 344 -26.66 20.01 7.60
CA HIS A 344 -25.92 19.33 6.53
C HIS A 344 -25.76 17.83 6.87
N PHE A 345 -26.60 16.97 6.29
CA PHE A 345 -26.67 15.52 6.58
C PHE A 345 -25.70 14.71 5.70
N ALA A 346 -24.49 15.21 5.48
CA ALA A 346 -23.41 14.48 4.81
C ALA A 346 -22.17 14.46 5.70
N VAL A 347 -22.30 13.86 6.89
CA VAL A 347 -21.20 13.67 7.83
C VAL A 347 -20.89 12.17 7.70
N ASP A 348 -19.83 11.71 7.02
CA ASP A 348 -18.48 12.24 7.08
C ASP A 348 -17.52 11.63 6.03
N GLY A 349 -16.67 12.48 5.45
CA GLY A 349 -15.41 12.12 4.81
C GLY A 349 -14.33 13.00 5.42
N THR A 350 -14.07 12.80 6.71
CA THR A 350 -13.22 13.71 7.50
C THR A 350 -11.87 13.10 7.82
N LEU A 351 -10.87 13.96 7.96
CA LEU A 351 -9.58 13.65 8.54
C LEU A 351 -9.49 14.41 9.87
N LYS A 352 -9.23 13.70 10.96
CA LYS A 352 -9.16 14.29 12.30
C LYS A 352 -7.86 13.92 12.99
N LEU A 353 -7.23 14.91 13.60
CA LEU A 353 -6.09 14.74 14.50
C LEU A 353 -6.55 14.82 15.95
N TRP A 354 -6.06 13.89 16.77
CA TRP A 354 -6.39 13.74 18.17
C TRP A 354 -5.12 13.77 19.00
N GLN A 355 -5.12 14.52 20.10
CA GLN A 355 -4.09 14.41 21.13
C GLN A 355 -4.52 13.38 22.18
N LEU A 356 -3.60 12.52 22.62
CA LEU A 356 -3.93 11.47 23.60
C LEU A 356 -4.37 12.04 24.95
N GLU A 357 -3.74 13.13 25.39
CA GLU A 357 -4.08 13.79 26.67
C GLU A 357 -5.49 14.42 26.65
N ALA A 358 -5.94 14.88 25.47
CA ALA A 358 -7.21 15.58 25.28
C ALA A 358 -8.13 14.83 24.30
N PHE A 359 -8.31 13.53 24.51
CA PHE A 359 -8.92 12.63 23.52
C PHE A 359 -10.43 12.82 23.25
N ASN A 360 -11.12 13.66 24.05
CA ASN A 360 -12.55 13.91 23.91
C ASN A 360 -12.90 14.83 22.73
N LYS A 361 -11.98 15.70 22.30
CA LYS A 361 -12.18 16.64 21.20
C LYS A 361 -11.05 16.50 20.18
N PRO A 362 -11.35 16.58 18.87
CA PRO A 362 -10.30 16.61 17.86
C PRO A 362 -9.57 17.95 17.93
N CYS A 363 -8.25 17.92 17.72
CA CYS A 363 -7.42 19.12 17.64
C CYS A 363 -7.69 19.86 16.32
N HIS A 364 -7.69 19.10 15.22
CA HIS A 364 -7.93 19.61 13.88
C HIS A 364 -8.89 18.70 13.12
N ILE A 365 -9.68 19.30 12.23
CA ILE A 365 -10.67 18.62 11.40
C ILE A 365 -10.52 19.17 9.98
N VAL A 366 -10.32 18.29 9.01
CA VAL A 366 -10.47 18.59 7.59
C VAL A 366 -11.70 17.87 7.08
N GLU A 367 -12.61 18.64 6.51
CA GLU A 367 -13.87 18.17 5.96
C GLU A 367 -13.79 18.02 4.44
N ASP A 368 -14.84 17.44 3.86
CA ASP A 368 -15.01 17.27 2.40
C ASP A 368 -13.93 16.49 1.65
N LEU A 369 -13.19 15.63 2.35
CA LEU A 369 -12.34 14.63 1.73
C LEU A 369 -13.18 13.42 1.31
N LYS A 370 -13.43 13.29 0.01
CA LYS A 370 -14.18 12.14 -0.52
C LYS A 370 -13.40 10.84 -0.33
N ASN A 371 -14.12 9.80 0.10
CA ASN A 371 -13.56 8.48 0.29
C ASN A 371 -14.64 7.41 0.12
N GLU A 372 -14.56 6.70 -1.00
CA GLU A 372 -15.42 5.55 -1.31
C GLU A 372 -14.80 4.21 -0.91
N PHE A 373 -13.47 4.09 -0.87
CA PHE A 373 -12.78 2.83 -0.62
C PHE A 373 -12.56 2.58 0.89
N ILE A 374 -12.77 1.34 1.31
CA ILE A 374 -12.58 0.96 2.73
C ILE A 374 -11.10 1.01 3.12
N SER A 375 -10.20 0.84 2.15
CA SER A 375 -8.75 0.80 2.33
C SER A 375 -8.07 2.16 2.21
N THR A 376 -8.81 3.28 2.15
CA THR A 376 -8.18 4.59 1.98
C THR A 376 -7.34 4.99 3.18
N ASP A 377 -6.08 5.29 2.89
CA ASP A 377 -5.06 5.53 3.90
C ASP A 377 -4.92 7.00 4.30
N CYS A 378 -4.42 7.18 5.51
CA CYS A 378 -3.96 8.45 6.04
C CYS A 378 -2.67 8.21 6.82
N GLY A 379 -1.74 9.15 6.78
CA GLY A 379 -0.52 8.99 7.53
C GLY A 379 0.24 10.28 7.80
N PHE A 380 1.30 10.13 8.57
CA PHE A 380 2.22 11.21 8.89
C PHE A 380 3.45 11.13 8.00
N ALA A 381 4.01 12.30 7.68
CA ALA A 381 5.37 12.40 7.21
C ALA A 381 6.36 11.76 8.22
N PRO A 382 7.55 11.33 7.77
CA PRO A 382 8.60 10.74 8.58
C PRO A 382 8.85 11.40 9.94
N HIS A 383 8.95 12.74 9.94
CA HIS A 383 9.22 13.56 11.12
C HIS A 383 7.94 14.09 11.79
N GLY A 384 6.77 13.88 11.18
CA GLY A 384 5.47 14.29 11.71
C GLY A 384 5.13 15.75 11.46
N GLU A 385 5.90 16.43 10.61
CA GLU A 385 5.70 17.82 10.20
C GLU A 385 4.46 17.99 9.31
N MET A 386 4.15 16.97 8.52
CA MET A 386 2.99 16.97 7.63
C MET A 386 2.15 15.71 7.83
N VAL A 387 0.92 15.83 7.34
CA VAL A 387 -0.06 14.77 7.27
C VAL A 387 -0.49 14.60 5.81
N TYR A 388 -0.71 13.36 5.38
CA TYR A 388 -1.21 13.08 4.03
C TYR A 388 -2.46 12.20 4.07
N THR A 389 -3.29 12.32 3.04
CA THR A 389 -4.47 11.48 2.82
C THR A 389 -4.79 11.37 1.35
N GLY A 390 -5.31 10.21 0.94
CA GLY A 390 -5.88 10.03 -0.39
C GLY A 390 -7.36 10.43 -0.42
N THR A 391 -7.82 10.88 -1.59
CA THR A 391 -9.24 11.00 -1.93
C THR A 391 -9.60 10.11 -3.11
N SER A 392 -10.88 9.74 -3.18
CA SER A 392 -11.43 8.96 -4.28
C SER A 392 -12.00 9.85 -5.38
N PHE A 393 -11.85 9.39 -6.61
CA PHE A 393 -12.53 9.90 -7.80
C PHE A 393 -14.04 9.65 -7.71
N ASP A 394 -14.83 10.56 -8.28
CA ASP A 394 -16.30 10.46 -8.31
C ASP A 394 -16.83 10.98 -9.65
N ASP A 395 -17.40 10.05 -10.44
CA ASP A 395 -18.01 10.32 -11.75
C ASP A 395 -19.12 11.36 -11.68
N LYS A 396 -19.87 11.43 -10.57
CA LYS A 396 -21.10 12.25 -10.50
C LYS A 396 -20.81 13.73 -10.34
N ASN A 397 -19.73 14.05 -9.65
CA ASN A 397 -19.34 15.42 -9.34
C ASN A 397 -18.13 15.88 -10.16
N GLY A 398 -17.57 15.00 -11.01
CA GLY A 398 -16.37 15.27 -11.80
C GLY A 398 -15.15 15.59 -10.94
N SER A 399 -15.06 15.03 -9.73
CA SER A 399 -13.90 15.25 -8.85
C SER A 399 -12.87 14.17 -9.05
N ASP A 400 -11.67 14.55 -9.43
CA ASP A 400 -10.50 13.68 -9.54
C ASP A 400 -10.06 13.12 -8.19
N GLY A 401 -9.37 11.98 -8.19
CA GLY A 401 -8.70 11.49 -6.99
C GLY A 401 -7.46 12.32 -6.72
N VAL A 402 -7.22 12.62 -5.46
CA VAL A 402 -6.17 13.56 -5.03
C VAL A 402 -5.38 12.95 -3.89
N LEU A 403 -4.06 13.04 -3.97
CA LEU A 403 -3.18 12.93 -2.81
C LEU A 403 -3.03 14.32 -2.21
N ALA A 404 -3.61 14.55 -1.04
CA ALA A 404 -3.56 15.83 -0.35
C ALA A 404 -2.57 15.77 0.81
N PHE A 405 -1.76 16.82 0.95
CA PHE A 405 -0.81 17.03 2.01
C PHE A 405 -1.21 18.25 2.84
N PHE A 406 -1.20 18.10 4.14
CA PHE A 406 -1.58 19.12 5.12
C PHE A 406 -0.43 19.36 6.09
N ASP A 407 -0.33 20.58 6.59
CA ASP A 407 0.57 20.86 7.72
C ASP A 407 0.06 20.16 8.99
N SER A 408 0.96 19.65 9.82
CA SER A 408 0.59 18.96 11.07
C SER A 408 0.13 19.94 12.16
N LYS A 409 0.65 21.19 12.14
CA LYS A 409 0.34 22.21 13.15
C LYS A 409 -0.89 23.03 12.78
N SER A 410 -0.96 23.57 11.57
CA SER A 410 -2.11 24.40 11.16
C SER A 410 -3.23 23.59 10.52
N PHE A 411 -2.93 22.42 9.95
CA PHE A 411 -3.85 21.63 9.11
C PHE A 411 -4.29 22.33 7.82
N ASP A 412 -3.54 23.34 7.38
CA ASP A 412 -3.73 23.94 6.06
C ASP A 412 -3.22 23.02 4.96
N LEU A 413 -3.90 23.06 3.80
CA LEU A 413 -3.48 22.31 2.63
C LEU A 413 -2.16 22.90 2.10
N ILE A 414 -1.10 22.11 2.15
CA ILE A 414 0.21 22.48 1.61
C ILE A 414 0.24 22.17 0.11
N TYR A 415 -0.10 20.93 -0.22
CA TYR A 415 0.15 20.42 -1.55
C TYR A 415 -0.91 19.42 -1.96
N ARG A 416 -1.16 19.32 -3.26
CA ARG A 416 -2.00 18.25 -3.80
C ARG A 416 -1.48 17.71 -5.13
N ILE A 417 -1.59 16.39 -5.29
CA ILE A 417 -1.33 15.69 -6.54
C ILE A 417 -2.65 15.15 -7.07
N THR A 418 -3.07 15.58 -8.25
CA THR A 418 -4.33 15.18 -8.87
C THR A 418 -4.12 14.02 -9.85
N TYR A 419 -4.96 13.00 -9.75
CA TYR A 419 -5.01 11.86 -10.65
C TYR A 419 -6.33 11.87 -11.44
N PRO A 420 -6.30 12.17 -12.74
CA PRO A 420 -7.52 12.25 -13.54
C PRO A 420 -8.19 10.89 -13.63
N ASN A 421 -9.49 10.83 -13.34
CA ASN A 421 -10.31 9.60 -13.40
C ASN A 421 -9.82 8.41 -12.56
N LEU A 422 -8.94 8.63 -11.59
CA LEU A 422 -8.33 7.59 -10.78
C LEU A 422 -8.46 7.94 -9.30
N SER A 423 -8.70 6.95 -8.45
CA SER A 423 -8.79 7.14 -7.00
C SER A 423 -7.47 6.78 -6.30
N CYS A 424 -7.08 7.59 -5.33
CA CYS A 424 -5.97 7.26 -4.42
C CYS A 424 -6.48 6.35 -3.30
N ILE A 425 -5.94 5.14 -3.22
CA ILE A 425 -6.38 4.14 -2.24
C ILE A 425 -5.34 4.04 -1.12
N ARG A 426 -4.13 3.57 -1.41
CA ARG A 426 -3.09 3.34 -0.40
C ARG A 426 -1.90 4.25 -0.60
N ILE A 427 -1.34 4.75 0.50
CA ILE A 427 -0.16 5.62 0.47
C ILE A 427 0.82 5.13 1.52
N SER A 428 2.08 5.01 1.14
CA SER A 428 3.15 4.65 2.06
C SER A 428 4.33 5.57 1.82
N TRP A 429 4.75 6.30 2.85
CA TRP A 429 5.94 7.15 2.81
C TRP A 429 7.05 6.51 3.63
N GLN A 430 8.18 6.23 2.98
CA GLN A 430 9.33 5.64 3.64
C GLN A 430 10.29 6.73 4.17
N PRO A 431 10.60 6.75 5.48
CA PRO A 431 11.38 7.81 6.10
C PRO A 431 12.87 7.84 5.70
N LYS A 432 13.49 6.66 5.53
CA LYS A 432 14.95 6.58 5.31
C LYS A 432 15.40 6.95 3.89
N ILE A 433 14.55 6.72 2.90
CA ILE A 433 14.87 6.93 1.48
C ILE A 433 14.19 8.18 0.91
N ASN A 434 13.29 8.79 1.70
CA ASN A 434 12.38 9.85 1.30
C ASN A 434 11.69 9.56 -0.05
N GLN A 435 10.85 8.51 -0.09
CA GLN A 435 10.06 8.15 -1.29
C GLN A 435 8.62 7.88 -0.89
N ILE A 436 7.69 8.31 -1.74
CA ILE A 436 6.24 8.14 -1.54
C ILE A 436 5.72 7.18 -2.59
N LEU A 437 5.06 6.11 -2.14
CA LEU A 437 4.39 5.15 -3.00
C LEU A 437 2.88 5.31 -2.86
N VAL A 438 2.20 5.47 -3.99
CA VAL A 438 0.75 5.62 -4.07
C VAL A 438 0.17 4.48 -4.90
N GLY A 439 -0.85 3.82 -4.34
CA GLY A 439 -1.64 2.80 -5.01
C GLY A 439 -2.96 3.36 -5.50
N LEU A 440 -3.21 3.18 -6.81
CA LEU A 440 -4.37 3.71 -7.50
C LEU A 440 -5.44 2.65 -7.74
N SER A 441 -6.62 3.10 -8.18
CA SER A 441 -7.78 2.23 -8.43
C SER A 441 -7.69 1.37 -9.68
N ASP A 442 -6.82 1.69 -10.64
CA ASP A 442 -6.61 0.90 -11.86
C ASP A 442 -5.57 -0.24 -11.70
N GLY A 443 -4.97 -0.36 -10.51
CA GLY A 443 -3.88 -1.30 -10.27
C GLY A 443 -2.49 -0.76 -10.60
N SER A 444 -2.37 0.52 -10.97
CA SER A 444 -1.08 1.20 -11.11
C SER A 444 -0.55 1.69 -9.75
N LEU A 445 0.77 1.80 -9.69
CA LEU A 445 1.51 2.33 -8.56
C LEU A 445 2.32 3.53 -9.05
N ARG A 446 2.24 4.64 -8.32
CA ARG A 446 3.05 5.84 -8.57
C ARG A 446 4.09 5.94 -7.47
N LEU A 447 5.36 5.89 -7.85
CA LEU A 447 6.47 6.09 -6.95
C LEU A 447 7.08 7.46 -7.21
N TYR A 448 6.96 8.34 -6.21
CA TYR A 448 7.56 9.66 -6.24
C TYR A 448 8.89 9.64 -5.50
N TYR A 449 9.88 10.18 -6.17
CA TYR A 449 11.23 10.32 -5.67
C TYR A 449 11.81 11.63 -6.20
N ASP A 450 12.80 12.14 -5.50
CA ASP A 450 13.58 13.31 -5.92
C ASP A 450 15.03 12.88 -6.13
N PRO A 451 15.64 13.13 -7.30
CA PRO A 451 17.02 12.73 -7.56
C PRO A 451 18.04 13.32 -6.60
N VAL A 452 17.74 14.45 -5.96
CA VAL A 452 18.66 15.12 -5.03
C VAL A 452 18.44 14.65 -3.59
N SER A 453 17.21 14.73 -3.08
CA SER A 453 16.92 14.37 -1.68
C SER A 453 16.69 12.88 -1.43
N SER A 454 16.18 12.12 -2.40
CA SER A 454 15.92 10.70 -2.21
C SER A 454 17.22 9.90 -2.29
N LEU A 455 17.37 8.92 -1.39
CA LEU A 455 18.53 8.03 -1.37
C LEU A 455 18.12 6.61 -1.75
N ARG A 456 18.87 5.99 -2.68
CA ARG A 456 18.65 4.59 -3.11
C ARG A 456 17.22 4.37 -3.66
N GLY A 457 16.63 3.19 -3.41
CA GLY A 457 15.27 2.86 -3.85
C GLY A 457 15.10 2.97 -5.36
N ALA A 458 14.16 3.81 -5.79
CA ALA A 458 13.87 4.13 -7.19
C ALA A 458 15.10 4.46 -8.05
N LEU A 459 16.06 5.22 -7.50
CA LEU A 459 17.27 5.64 -8.22
C LEU A 459 18.13 4.47 -8.70
N LEU A 460 18.07 3.33 -7.98
CA LEU A 460 18.78 2.11 -8.38
C LEU A 460 18.15 1.46 -9.61
N CYS A 461 16.85 1.63 -9.82
CA CYS A 461 16.14 1.03 -10.94
C CYS A 461 16.24 1.91 -12.19
N VAL A 462 16.12 3.22 -12.01
CA VAL A 462 16.11 4.21 -13.10
C VAL A 462 17.48 4.32 -13.78
N SER A 463 18.57 4.18 -13.02
CA SER A 463 19.94 4.18 -13.56
C SER A 463 20.29 2.91 -14.33
N ARG A 464 19.50 1.83 -14.23
CA ARG A 464 19.84 0.54 -14.82
C ARG A 464 19.23 0.37 -16.20
N PRO A 465 20.01 -0.02 -17.21
CA PRO A 465 19.47 -0.28 -18.53
C PRO A 465 18.48 -1.44 -18.48
N LEU A 466 17.50 -1.40 -19.38
CA LEU A 466 16.53 -2.47 -19.54
C LEU A 466 17.27 -3.79 -19.78
N ARG A 467 17.04 -4.79 -18.93
CA ARG A 467 17.64 -6.11 -19.17
C ARG A 467 16.98 -6.64 -20.44
N ARG A 468 17.81 -6.97 -21.44
CA ARG A 468 17.33 -7.79 -22.55
C ARG A 468 16.72 -9.03 -21.92
N ALA A 469 15.44 -9.27 -22.21
CA ALA A 469 14.83 -10.54 -21.86
C ALA A 469 15.79 -11.60 -22.39
N ARG A 470 16.41 -12.41 -21.51
CA ARG A 470 16.98 -13.66 -21.96
C ARG A 470 15.79 -14.31 -22.66
N GLN A 471 15.85 -14.42 -23.99
CA GLN A 471 15.08 -15.46 -24.66
C GLN A 471 15.28 -16.67 -23.77
N GLN A 472 14.19 -17.27 -23.29
CA GLN A 472 14.33 -18.57 -22.67
C GLN A 472 15.11 -19.38 -23.70
N GLU A 473 16.42 -19.53 -23.48
CA GLU A 473 17.12 -20.68 -23.98
C GLU A 473 16.24 -21.78 -23.41
N VAL A 474 15.43 -22.34 -24.30
CA VAL A 474 14.78 -23.60 -24.05
C VAL A 474 15.99 -24.48 -23.81
N ILE A 475 16.37 -24.60 -22.55
CA ILE A 475 17.16 -25.72 -22.08
C ILE A 475 16.19 -26.85 -22.37
N ARG A 476 16.25 -27.35 -23.62
CA ARG A 476 15.84 -28.71 -23.89
C ARG A 476 16.69 -29.44 -22.88
N GLU A 477 16.05 -29.98 -21.85
CA GLU A 477 16.63 -31.10 -21.15
C GLU A 477 16.80 -32.14 -22.25
N GLU A 478 17.92 -32.07 -22.97
CA GLU A 478 18.38 -33.17 -23.77
C GLU A 478 18.51 -34.28 -22.75
N LEU A 479 17.53 -35.17 -22.79
CA LEU A 479 17.52 -36.35 -21.94
C LEU A 479 18.76 -37.12 -22.39
N VAL A 480 19.87 -36.92 -21.67
CA VAL A 480 21.12 -37.63 -21.91
C VAL A 480 20.86 -39.06 -21.48
N LEU A 481 20.24 -39.82 -22.38
CA LEU A 481 20.03 -41.24 -22.25
C LEU A 481 21.41 -41.87 -22.27
N SER A 482 21.82 -42.47 -21.16
CA SER A 482 23.02 -43.31 -21.16
C SER A 482 22.86 -44.37 -22.27
N PRO A 483 23.91 -44.73 -23.03
CA PRO A 483 23.78 -45.68 -24.12
C PRO A 483 23.02 -46.96 -23.74
N LEU A 484 23.17 -47.46 -22.49
CA LEU A 484 22.46 -48.63 -21.95
C LEU A 484 20.95 -48.46 -21.73
N THR A 485 20.41 -47.24 -21.73
CA THR A 485 18.95 -47.00 -21.60
C THR A 485 18.20 -47.23 -22.91
N LEU A 486 18.89 -47.29 -24.05
CA LEU A 486 18.31 -47.63 -25.34
C LEU A 486 18.29 -49.16 -25.50
N GLU A 487 17.13 -49.73 -25.83
CA GLU A 487 16.96 -51.18 -26.07
C GLU A 487 17.93 -51.74 -27.12
N MET A 488 18.36 -50.90 -28.07
CA MET A 488 19.30 -51.25 -29.14
C MET A 488 20.73 -51.53 -28.64
N PHE A 489 21.09 -51.00 -27.47
CA PHE A 489 22.42 -51.15 -26.84
C PHE A 489 22.37 -52.00 -25.56
N GLN A 490 21.21 -52.57 -25.23
CA GLN A 490 21.15 -53.62 -24.23
C GLN A 490 21.75 -54.88 -24.84
N PRO A 491 22.68 -55.57 -24.14
CA PRO A 491 23.20 -56.84 -24.62
C PRO A 491 22.03 -57.81 -24.75
N ARG A 492 21.67 -58.16 -25.99
CA ARG A 492 20.73 -59.24 -26.27
C ARG A 492 21.45 -60.53 -25.87
N GLY A 493 21.04 -61.12 -24.75
CA GLY A 493 21.47 -62.47 -24.43
C GLY A 493 21.01 -63.39 -25.56
N GLU A 494 21.93 -64.17 -26.12
CA GLU A 494 21.55 -65.31 -26.95
C GLU A 494 20.67 -66.23 -26.10
N GLU A 495 19.62 -66.77 -26.71
CA GLU A 495 18.60 -67.58 -26.07
C GLU A 495 19.23 -68.68 -25.20
N GLY A 496 19.11 -68.57 -23.87
CA GLY A 496 19.55 -69.63 -22.95
C GLY A 496 19.98 -69.20 -21.55
N GLU A 497 20.36 -67.94 -21.31
CA GLU A 497 20.81 -67.48 -19.98
C GLU A 497 19.98 -66.30 -19.44
N GLU A 498 18.70 -66.55 -19.14
CA GLU A 498 17.96 -65.72 -18.18
C GLU A 498 18.43 -66.04 -16.74
N LYS A 499 19.62 -65.62 -16.33
CA LYS A 499 19.98 -65.60 -14.89
C LYS A 499 20.81 -64.38 -14.50
N GLU A 500 20.23 -63.65 -13.53
CA GLU A 500 20.88 -62.71 -12.59
C GLU A 500 21.20 -61.27 -13.06
N VAL A 501 20.18 -60.54 -13.50
CA VAL A 501 20.29 -59.07 -13.65
C VAL A 501 19.71 -58.28 -12.46
N THR A 502 19.28 -58.94 -11.38
CA THR A 502 18.48 -58.27 -10.33
C THR A 502 19.26 -57.82 -9.09
N THR A 503 20.38 -58.44 -8.71
CA THR A 503 21.07 -58.08 -7.44
C THR A 503 21.98 -56.86 -7.55
N TRP A 504 22.75 -56.74 -8.64
CA TRP A 504 23.64 -55.61 -8.87
C TRP A 504 22.89 -54.32 -9.20
N ARG A 505 21.79 -54.40 -9.98
CA ARG A 505 20.92 -53.25 -10.29
C ARG A 505 20.23 -52.71 -9.03
N LEU A 506 19.72 -53.57 -8.15
CA LEU A 506 19.16 -53.17 -6.85
C LEU A 506 20.20 -52.48 -5.96
N LYS A 507 21.41 -53.03 -5.84
CA LYS A 507 22.50 -52.41 -5.06
C LYS A 507 22.92 -51.05 -5.62
N LYS A 508 22.98 -50.89 -6.94
CA LYS A 508 23.33 -49.62 -7.58
C LYS A 508 22.23 -48.57 -7.40
N TYR A 509 20.96 -48.97 -7.50
CA TYR A 509 19.81 -48.10 -7.27
C TYR A 509 19.74 -47.63 -5.80
N LEU A 510 19.95 -48.55 -4.85
CA LEU A 510 20.01 -48.23 -3.41
C LEU A 510 21.16 -47.28 -3.07
N ARG A 511 22.37 -47.48 -3.62
CA ARG A 511 23.50 -46.55 -3.45
C ARG A 511 23.25 -45.14 -4.01
N MET A 512 22.48 -45.02 -5.09
CA MET A 512 22.13 -43.72 -5.66
C MET A 512 21.08 -42.97 -4.82
N MET A 513 20.22 -43.70 -4.10
CA MET A 513 19.28 -43.13 -3.12
C MET A 513 20.01 -42.64 -1.87
N ASP A 514 20.98 -43.41 -1.35
CA ASP A 514 21.72 -43.04 -0.13
C ASP A 514 22.65 -41.81 -0.30
N ASN A 515 23.14 -41.54 -1.52
CA ASN A 515 24.02 -40.41 -1.80
C ASN A 515 23.27 -39.08 -2.11
N ARG A 516 22.01 -38.95 -1.71
CA ARG A 516 21.20 -37.72 -1.87
C ARG A 516 20.67 -37.15 -0.55
N LEU A 517 21.48 -37.22 0.52
CA LEU A 517 21.32 -36.40 1.72
C LEU A 517 22.59 -35.60 2.01
#